data_AF-A0A382GWC3-F1
#
_entry.id   AF-A0A382GWC3-F1
#
_cell.length_a   1.000
_cell.length_b   1.000
_cell.length_c   1.000
_cell.angle_alpha   90.00
_cell.angle_beta   90.00
_cell.angle_gamma   90.00
#
_symmetry.space_group_name_H-M   'P 1'
#
loop_
_entity.id
_entity.type
_entity.pdbx_description
1 polymer ?
#
loop_
_entity_poly.entity_id
_entity_poly.type
_entity_poly.pdbx_seq_one_letter_code
_entity_poly.pdbx_strand_id
1 'polypeptide(L)'
;AIGLARPGARTLHSEWSPVNRVDLYGVPGARGGMWGGFGLNPAYEGPVPRALDIQYDAHNGSNVSQIKTPRSLAMLEQHILRTPYLLVEDPRVLVIGVGGGIDILNALYQGAARVTGAELQPITVRLHNTVLSEWTGGQFQRPEVELVAAEGRHFVRSRSQEYDLIQITAVDTFSAQSTGAYLLAESYLYTIEAFDEYLDHLAEDGVFSIVLGDWLYKDELLPSPLAARLAPASILLLCYLGCALGAVLALAGPQGAGAVWVATIVSGLAVAPMFATVLSMAGGRMPITGRATGWFFVGSSVGGMTVPWVVGQLFESAGPTTVFVVALVNLGVGMVMYGVFVLKR
;
A
#
# COMPACT_ATOMS: atom_id res chain seq x y z
N ALA A 1 9.83 4.98 7.20
CA ALA A 1 10.44 4.16 8.27
C ALA A 1 9.63 4.25 9.55
N ILE A 2 8.39 3.73 9.55
CA ILE A 2 7.47 3.84 10.70
C ILE A 2 7.90 2.90 11.86
N GLY A 3 8.66 1.84 11.56
CA GLY A 3 9.13 0.85 12.53
C GLY A 3 10.32 1.29 13.39
N LEU A 4 11.36 1.86 12.76
CA LEU A 4 12.60 2.29 13.43
C LEU A 4 12.43 3.55 14.30
N ALA A 5 11.31 4.25 14.18
CA ALA A 5 10.97 5.37 15.05
C ALA A 5 10.52 4.93 16.46
N ARG A 6 10.28 3.62 16.68
CA ARG A 6 9.86 3.10 17.99
C ARG A 6 11.06 3.07 18.96
N PRO A 7 10.94 3.66 20.16
CA PRO A 7 12.01 3.64 21.16
C PRO A 7 12.49 2.23 21.47
N GLY A 8 13.81 2.01 21.36
CA GLY A 8 14.44 0.72 21.67
C GLY A 8 14.35 -0.34 20.56
N ALA A 9 13.80 -0.03 19.39
CA ALA A 9 13.83 -0.92 18.23
C ALA A 9 15.27 -1.32 17.88
N ARG A 10 15.49 -2.62 17.62
CA ARG A 10 16.79 -3.17 17.21
C ARG A 10 16.65 -3.89 15.89
N THR A 11 17.44 -3.47 14.91
CA THR A 11 17.55 -4.17 13.63
C THR A 11 18.24 -5.52 13.85
N LEU A 12 17.59 -6.59 13.41
CA LEU A 12 18.09 -7.96 13.46
C LEU A 12 18.63 -8.39 12.09
N HIS A 13 17.99 -7.95 11.01
CA HIS A 13 18.43 -8.20 9.63
C HIS A 13 18.07 -7.01 8.74
N SER A 14 18.89 -6.74 7.72
CA SER A 14 18.62 -5.71 6.73
C SER A 14 19.32 -6.06 5.43
N GLU A 15 18.56 -6.18 4.34
CA GLU A 15 19.09 -6.63 3.06
C GLU A 15 18.27 -6.07 1.89
N TRP A 16 18.93 -5.80 0.76
CA TRP A 16 18.29 -5.36 -0.47
C TRP A 16 18.06 -6.53 -1.43
N SER A 17 16.88 -6.58 -2.05
CA SER A 17 16.58 -7.42 -3.21
C SER A 17 16.30 -6.55 -4.44
N PRO A 18 16.18 -7.16 -5.64
CA PRO A 18 15.66 -6.47 -6.81
C PRO A 18 14.20 -5.98 -6.68
N VAL A 19 13.43 -6.48 -5.70
CA VAL A 19 12.03 -6.10 -5.47
C VAL A 19 11.94 -4.90 -4.53
N ASN A 20 12.51 -5.01 -3.32
CA ASN A 20 12.56 -3.98 -2.29
C ASN A 20 13.64 -4.29 -1.24
N ARG A 21 13.89 -3.34 -0.33
CA ARG A 21 14.65 -3.57 0.91
C ARG A 21 13.78 -4.32 1.93
N VAL A 22 14.35 -5.32 2.57
CA VAL A 22 13.73 -6.05 3.68
C VAL A 22 14.47 -5.75 4.98
N ASP A 23 13.73 -5.29 5.97
CA ASP A 23 14.24 -5.01 7.31
C ASP A 23 13.48 -5.85 8.35
N LEU A 24 14.21 -6.65 9.13
CA LEU A 24 13.67 -7.36 10.29
C LEU A 24 14.15 -6.67 11.55
N TYR A 25 13.23 -6.30 12.44
CA TYR A 25 13.60 -5.67 13.70
C TYR A 25 12.71 -6.12 14.85
N GLY A 26 13.29 -6.06 16.04
CA GLY A 26 12.61 -6.40 17.30
C GLY A 26 12.41 -5.15 18.14
N VAL A 27 11.20 -4.99 18.69
CA VAL A 27 10.91 -3.98 19.70
C VAL A 27 10.83 -4.66 21.08
N PRO A 28 11.63 -4.25 22.07
CA PRO A 28 11.58 -4.82 23.42
C PRO A 28 10.17 -4.72 24.02
N GLY A 29 9.66 -5.84 24.53
CA GLY A 29 8.34 -5.89 25.16
C GLY A 29 7.13 -5.91 24.22
N ALA A 30 7.32 -5.76 22.90
CA ALA A 30 6.21 -5.82 21.95
C ALA A 30 5.54 -7.21 21.94
N ARG A 31 4.22 -7.20 22.08
CA ARG A 31 3.33 -8.38 22.03
C ARG A 31 2.27 -8.16 20.95
N GLY A 32 1.83 -9.24 20.33
CA GLY A 32 0.73 -9.27 19.36
C GLY A 32 1.08 -8.77 17.98
N GLY A 33 1.88 -7.70 17.87
CA GLY A 33 1.98 -7.00 16.59
C GLY A 33 0.60 -6.59 16.09
N MET A 34 0.44 -6.49 14.76
CA MET A 34 -0.84 -6.24 14.11
C MET A 34 -1.88 -7.33 14.43
N TRP A 35 -1.50 -8.61 14.33
CA TRP A 35 -2.39 -9.77 14.45
C TRP A 35 -2.86 -10.10 15.88
N GLY A 36 -2.22 -9.51 16.89
CA GLY A 36 -2.69 -9.62 18.28
C GLY A 36 -3.77 -8.60 18.65
N GLY A 37 -4.13 -7.70 17.73
CA GLY A 37 -5.20 -6.73 17.91
C GLY A 37 -6.23 -6.80 16.79
N PHE A 38 -5.79 -6.74 15.54
CA PHE A 38 -6.69 -6.78 14.39
C PHE A 38 -7.36 -8.15 14.25
N GLY A 39 -8.69 -8.16 14.11
CA GLY A 39 -9.44 -9.38 13.85
C GLY A 39 -9.52 -10.36 15.02
N LEU A 40 -8.85 -10.07 16.14
CA LEU A 40 -8.98 -10.82 17.38
C LEU A 40 -10.25 -10.40 18.12
N ASN A 41 -10.96 -11.37 18.70
CA ASN A 41 -12.09 -11.09 19.59
C ASN A 41 -11.69 -10.10 20.70
N PRO A 42 -12.37 -8.94 20.84
CA PRO A 42 -12.06 -7.96 21.89
C PRO A 42 -12.17 -8.50 23.32
N ALA A 43 -12.93 -9.59 23.52
CA ALA A 43 -13.08 -10.26 24.81
C ALA A 43 -12.03 -11.38 25.05
N TYR A 44 -11.04 -11.54 24.18
CA TYR A 44 -10.01 -12.56 24.34
C TYR A 44 -9.01 -12.16 25.45
N GLU A 45 -8.94 -12.97 26.50
CA GLU A 45 -8.03 -12.76 27.65
C GLU A 45 -6.83 -13.73 27.66
N GLY A 46 -6.69 -14.54 26.61
CA GLY A 46 -5.65 -15.57 26.53
C GLY A 46 -4.26 -15.04 26.15
N PRO A 47 -3.27 -15.94 25.99
CA PRO A 47 -1.93 -15.55 25.60
C PRO A 47 -1.90 -14.97 24.18
N VAL A 48 -1.14 -13.88 24.02
CA VAL A 48 -0.79 -13.28 22.73
C VAL A 48 0.73 -13.32 22.59
N PRO A 49 1.29 -13.90 21.51
CA PRO A 49 2.71 -14.12 21.38
C PRO A 49 3.47 -12.80 21.20
N ARG A 50 4.77 -12.82 21.51
CA ARG A 50 5.66 -11.74 21.06
C ARG A 50 5.76 -11.75 19.55
N ALA A 51 6.04 -10.61 18.94
CA ALA A 51 6.23 -10.52 17.50
C ALA A 51 7.52 -9.77 17.17
N LEU A 52 8.16 -10.18 16.08
CA LEU A 52 9.11 -9.35 15.35
C LEU A 52 8.34 -8.59 14.26
N ASP A 53 8.88 -7.46 13.84
CA ASP A 53 8.37 -6.72 12.70
C ASP A 53 9.27 -7.03 11.48
N ILE A 54 8.64 -7.36 10.35
CA ILE A 54 9.30 -7.44 9.04
C ILE A 54 8.74 -6.33 8.16
N GLN A 55 9.61 -5.51 7.58
CA GLN A 55 9.24 -4.36 6.74
C GLN A 55 9.88 -4.41 5.37
N TYR A 56 9.18 -3.81 4.42
CA TYR A 56 9.52 -3.65 3.01
C TYR A 56 9.61 -2.15 2.69
N ASP A 57 10.78 -1.70 2.22
CA ASP A 57 11.09 -0.28 1.93
C ASP A 57 10.69 0.68 3.06
N ALA A 58 10.82 0.21 4.30
CA ALA A 58 10.52 0.96 5.52
C ALA A 58 9.08 1.55 5.57
N HIS A 59 8.15 0.94 4.83
CA HIS A 59 6.76 1.39 4.72
C HIS A 59 5.77 0.24 4.92
N ASN A 60 5.74 -0.74 4.01
CA ASN A 60 4.88 -1.91 4.13
C ASN A 60 5.50 -2.91 5.11
N GLY A 61 4.71 -3.73 5.79
CA GLY A 61 5.25 -4.71 6.72
C GLY A 61 4.21 -5.60 7.37
N SER A 62 4.71 -6.60 8.08
CA SER A 62 3.91 -7.57 8.82
C SER A 62 4.63 -7.98 10.09
N ASN A 63 4.06 -8.94 10.81
CA ASN A 63 4.54 -9.41 12.09
C ASN A 63 4.82 -10.91 12.08
N VAL A 64 5.98 -11.30 12.61
CA VAL A 64 6.38 -12.71 12.78
C VAL A 64 6.17 -13.10 14.24
N SER A 65 5.14 -13.89 14.51
CA SER A 65 4.78 -14.36 15.84
C SER A 65 5.79 -15.36 16.41
N GLN A 66 6.12 -15.21 17.69
CA GLN A 66 6.99 -16.13 18.42
C GLN A 66 6.22 -17.38 18.82
N ILE A 67 6.78 -18.54 18.56
CA ILE A 67 6.18 -19.83 18.91
C ILE A 67 7.11 -20.57 19.84
N LYS A 68 6.69 -20.72 21.10
CA LYS A 68 7.41 -21.50 22.11
C LYS A 68 6.70 -22.80 22.46
N THR A 69 5.38 -22.79 22.35
CA THR A 69 4.49 -23.90 22.70
C THR A 69 3.30 -23.90 21.73
N PRO A 70 2.57 -25.02 21.57
CA PRO A 70 1.36 -25.05 20.76
C PRO A 70 0.34 -23.96 21.14
N ARG A 71 0.22 -23.66 22.45
CA ARG A 71 -0.66 -22.58 22.98
C ARG A 71 -0.21 -21.16 22.63
N SER A 72 0.96 -20.96 22.03
CA SER A 72 1.46 -19.62 21.65
C SER A 72 0.55 -18.93 20.64
N LEU A 73 -0.22 -19.72 19.88
CA LEU A 73 -1.15 -19.24 18.85
C LEU A 73 -2.63 -19.39 19.26
N ALA A 74 -2.93 -19.60 20.55
CA ALA A 74 -4.31 -19.80 21.02
C ALA A 74 -5.27 -18.64 20.65
N MET A 75 -4.73 -17.44 20.42
CA MET A 75 -5.52 -16.30 19.93
C MET A 75 -6.22 -16.59 18.60
N LEU A 76 -5.66 -17.48 17.77
CA LEU A 76 -6.23 -17.86 16.48
C LEU A 76 -7.55 -18.63 16.60
N GLU A 77 -7.86 -19.21 17.76
CA GLU A 77 -9.17 -19.85 18.00
C GLU A 77 -10.33 -18.85 17.99
N GLN A 78 -10.04 -17.59 18.33
CA GLN A 78 -10.99 -16.48 18.41
C GLN A 78 -10.60 -15.32 17.47
N HIS A 79 -9.86 -15.63 16.41
CA HIS A 79 -9.46 -14.64 15.42
C HIS A 79 -10.28 -14.84 14.14
N ILE A 80 -10.59 -13.74 13.45
CA ILE A 80 -11.31 -13.75 12.15
C ILE A 80 -10.60 -14.59 11.06
N LEU A 81 -9.29 -14.79 11.16
CA LEU A 81 -8.54 -15.62 10.20
C LEU A 81 -8.92 -17.11 10.31
N ARG A 82 -9.58 -17.53 11.39
CA ARG A 82 -10.11 -18.88 11.54
C ARG A 82 -11.35 -19.14 10.68
N THR A 83 -12.09 -18.10 10.30
CA THR A 83 -13.39 -18.22 9.62
C THR A 83 -13.41 -19.19 8.43
N PRO A 84 -12.48 -19.13 7.45
CA PRO A 84 -12.51 -20.09 6.33
C PRO A 84 -12.29 -21.54 6.76
N TYR A 85 -11.50 -21.78 7.81
CA TYR A 85 -11.24 -23.11 8.36
C TYR A 85 -12.43 -23.70 9.14
N LEU A 86 -13.51 -22.95 9.32
CA LEU A 86 -14.78 -23.49 9.83
C LEU A 86 -15.61 -24.15 8.72
N LEU A 87 -15.24 -23.92 7.46
CA LEU A 87 -15.98 -24.38 6.27
C LEU A 87 -15.32 -25.57 5.58
N VAL A 88 -14.05 -25.83 5.90
CA VAL A 88 -13.24 -26.89 5.28
C VAL A 88 -12.57 -27.75 6.36
N GLU A 89 -12.41 -29.04 6.08
CA GLU A 89 -11.74 -30.01 6.97
C GLU A 89 -10.43 -30.48 6.32
N ASP A 90 -9.35 -30.59 7.12
CA ASP A 90 -8.02 -31.03 6.68
C ASP A 90 -7.53 -30.42 5.33
N PRO A 91 -7.64 -29.09 5.12
CA PRO A 91 -7.51 -28.50 3.79
C PRO A 91 -6.06 -28.49 3.27
N ARG A 92 -5.91 -28.57 1.95
CA ARG A 92 -4.71 -28.12 1.22
C ARG A 92 -4.81 -26.63 0.98
N VAL A 93 -3.96 -25.86 1.63
CA VAL A 93 -4.04 -24.40 1.66
C VAL A 93 -2.99 -23.77 0.77
N LEU A 94 -3.39 -22.81 -0.07
CA LEU A 94 -2.49 -21.86 -0.73
C LEU A 94 -2.56 -20.51 -0.01
N VAL A 95 -1.43 -20.00 0.42
CA VAL A 95 -1.26 -18.64 0.94
C VAL A 95 -0.55 -17.81 -0.11
N ILE A 96 -1.19 -16.73 -0.58
CA ILE A 96 -0.57 -15.75 -1.48
C ILE A 96 -0.16 -14.53 -0.67
N GLY A 97 1.13 -14.18 -0.70
CA GLY A 97 1.71 -13.09 0.09
C GLY A 97 1.89 -13.49 1.55
N VAL A 98 2.94 -14.26 1.83
CA VAL A 98 3.18 -14.86 3.15
C VAL A 98 3.55 -13.81 4.20
N GLY A 99 4.39 -12.83 3.84
CA GLY A 99 4.80 -11.75 4.72
C GLY A 99 5.37 -12.23 6.05
N GLY A 100 4.73 -11.85 7.16
CA GLY A 100 5.08 -12.28 8.51
C GLY A 100 4.70 -13.73 8.82
N GLY A 101 3.92 -14.36 7.94
CA GLY A 101 3.61 -15.78 7.95
C GLY A 101 2.39 -16.19 8.78
N ILE A 102 1.55 -15.23 9.18
CA ILE A 102 0.38 -15.51 10.03
C ILE A 102 -0.59 -16.52 9.40
N ASP A 103 -0.79 -16.47 8.08
CA ASP A 103 -1.73 -17.37 7.41
C ASP A 103 -1.21 -18.80 7.38
N ILE A 104 0.11 -18.99 7.17
CA ILE A 104 0.73 -20.31 7.26
C ILE A 104 0.62 -20.86 8.69
N LEU A 105 0.92 -20.02 9.67
CA LEU A 105 0.81 -20.41 11.08
C LEU A 105 -0.63 -20.76 11.48
N ASN A 106 -1.60 -20.01 10.96
CA ASN A 106 -3.01 -20.28 11.19
C ASN A 106 -3.46 -21.56 10.48
N ALA A 107 -3.08 -21.77 9.22
CA ALA A 107 -3.36 -23.00 8.50
C ALA A 107 -2.90 -24.24 9.27
N LEU A 108 -1.65 -24.22 9.74
CA LEU A 108 -1.09 -25.30 10.57
C LEU A 108 -1.83 -25.43 11.91
N TYR A 109 -2.21 -24.32 12.54
CA TYR A 109 -2.93 -24.33 13.81
C TYR A 109 -4.34 -24.94 13.68
N GLN A 110 -5.01 -24.69 12.56
CA GLN A 110 -6.34 -25.25 12.26
C GLN A 110 -6.29 -26.67 11.67
N GLY A 111 -5.09 -27.26 11.52
CA GLY A 111 -4.94 -28.64 11.08
C GLY A 111 -4.99 -28.84 9.56
N ALA A 112 -4.48 -27.89 8.76
CA ALA A 112 -4.31 -28.09 7.33
C ALA A 112 -3.38 -29.27 6.99
N ALA A 113 -3.79 -30.13 6.05
CA ALA A 113 -3.00 -31.26 5.56
C ALA A 113 -1.70 -30.83 4.88
N ARG A 114 -1.75 -29.71 4.16
CA ARG A 114 -0.63 -29.14 3.42
C ARG A 114 -0.80 -27.64 3.28
N VAL A 115 0.30 -26.90 3.38
CA VAL A 115 0.31 -25.45 3.24
C VAL A 115 1.37 -25.03 2.25
N THR A 116 0.98 -24.43 1.15
CA THR A 116 1.88 -23.82 0.17
C THR A 116 1.83 -22.31 0.31
N GLY A 117 2.97 -21.66 0.52
CA GLY A 117 3.09 -20.20 0.56
C GLY A 117 3.82 -19.66 -0.66
N ALA A 118 3.16 -18.82 -1.45
CA ALA A 118 3.77 -18.05 -2.53
C ALA A 118 4.11 -16.64 -2.03
N GLU A 119 5.40 -16.34 -1.90
CA GLU A 119 5.89 -15.06 -1.42
C GLU A 119 6.73 -14.37 -2.49
N LEU A 120 6.36 -13.14 -2.84
CA LEU A 120 7.06 -12.35 -3.86
C LEU A 120 8.52 -12.07 -3.45
N GLN A 121 8.77 -11.89 -2.15
CA GLN A 121 10.05 -11.49 -1.61
C GLN A 121 10.95 -12.70 -1.28
N PRO A 122 11.96 -13.04 -2.10
CA PRO A 122 12.86 -14.16 -1.83
C PRO A 122 13.66 -14.02 -0.53
N ILE A 123 13.96 -12.80 -0.06
CA ILE A 123 14.61 -12.61 1.25
C ILE A 123 13.68 -13.10 2.37
N THR A 124 12.39 -12.77 2.34
CA THR A 124 11.40 -13.19 3.35
C THR A 124 11.30 -14.70 3.42
N VAL A 125 11.28 -15.37 2.26
CA VAL A 125 11.32 -16.84 2.18
C VAL A 125 12.57 -17.41 2.85
N ARG A 126 13.75 -16.84 2.57
CA ARG A 126 15.00 -17.26 3.22
C ARG A 126 14.97 -17.02 4.73
N LEU A 127 14.46 -15.87 5.17
CA LEU A 127 14.41 -15.52 6.59
C LEU A 127 13.55 -16.50 7.38
N HIS A 128 12.34 -16.82 6.89
CA HIS A 128 11.47 -17.86 7.48
C HIS A 128 12.15 -19.23 7.58
N ASN A 129 12.94 -19.58 6.56
CA ASN A 129 13.66 -20.84 6.50
C ASN A 129 14.98 -20.88 7.30
N THR A 130 15.48 -19.74 7.77
CA THR A 130 16.78 -19.64 8.45
C THR A 130 16.67 -18.86 9.75
N VAL A 131 16.84 -17.55 9.71
CA VAL A 131 16.92 -16.65 10.87
C VAL A 131 15.70 -16.73 11.78
N LEU A 132 14.52 -16.95 11.21
CA LEU A 132 13.26 -17.01 11.94
C LEU A 132 12.84 -18.43 12.34
N SER A 133 13.60 -19.47 11.95
CA SER A 133 13.23 -20.87 12.23
C SER A 133 13.06 -21.13 13.73
N GLU A 134 14.04 -20.72 14.54
CA GLU A 134 13.97 -20.89 16.00
C GLU A 134 12.85 -20.02 16.61
N TRP A 135 12.70 -18.79 16.13
CA TRP A 135 11.68 -17.85 16.61
C TRP A 135 10.26 -18.37 16.40
N THR A 136 10.04 -19.01 15.27
CA THR A 136 8.76 -19.62 14.87
C THR A 136 8.65 -21.08 15.31
N GLY A 137 9.57 -21.60 16.14
CA GLY A 137 9.48 -22.96 16.67
C GLY A 137 9.49 -24.05 15.58
N GLY A 138 10.17 -23.80 14.46
CA GLY A 138 10.32 -24.79 13.38
C GLY A 138 9.11 -24.97 12.47
N GLN A 139 8.06 -24.16 12.59
CA GLN A 139 6.79 -24.40 11.88
C GLN A 139 6.94 -24.35 10.36
N PHE A 140 7.78 -23.47 9.83
CA PHE A 140 8.02 -23.32 8.39
C PHE A 140 8.89 -24.43 7.81
N GLN A 141 9.54 -25.23 8.66
CA GLN A 141 10.42 -26.34 8.27
C GLN A 141 9.69 -27.69 8.29
N ARG A 142 8.41 -27.70 8.63
CA ARG A 142 7.59 -28.91 8.63
C ARG A 142 7.43 -29.46 7.21
N PRO A 143 7.33 -30.80 7.04
CA PRO A 143 7.23 -31.40 5.71
C PRO A 143 5.91 -31.06 5.01
N GLU A 144 4.88 -30.65 5.76
CA GLU A 144 3.60 -30.21 5.20
C GLU A 144 3.64 -28.78 4.65
N VAL A 145 4.73 -28.02 4.89
CA VAL A 145 4.87 -26.62 4.46
C VAL A 145 5.81 -26.51 3.26
N GLU A 146 5.33 -25.87 2.21
CA GLU A 146 6.13 -25.51 1.03
C GLU A 146 6.14 -23.99 0.86
N LEU A 147 7.28 -23.35 1.12
CA LEU A 147 7.44 -21.91 0.96
C LEU A 147 8.24 -21.61 -0.33
N VAL A 148 7.60 -20.91 -1.27
CA VAL A 148 8.15 -20.65 -2.61
C VAL A 148 8.30 -19.14 -2.82
N ALA A 149 9.48 -18.73 -3.29
CA ALA A 149 9.70 -17.37 -3.76
C ALA A 149 9.11 -17.21 -5.17
N ALA A 150 7.90 -16.66 -5.26
CA ALA A 150 7.16 -16.50 -6.51
C ALA A 150 6.12 -15.37 -6.41
N GLU A 151 5.82 -14.75 -7.54
CA GLU A 151 4.66 -13.86 -7.66
C GLU A 151 3.39 -14.71 -7.62
N GLY A 152 2.41 -14.30 -6.80
CA GLY A 152 1.26 -15.12 -6.42
C GLY A 152 0.38 -15.54 -7.60
N ARG A 153 0.05 -14.60 -8.48
CA ARG A 153 -0.78 -14.90 -9.65
C ARG A 153 -0.04 -15.81 -10.63
N HIS A 154 1.21 -15.48 -10.94
CA HIS A 154 2.05 -16.34 -11.76
C HIS A 154 2.19 -17.74 -11.17
N PHE A 155 2.35 -17.85 -9.85
CA PHE A 155 2.44 -19.13 -9.15
C PHE A 155 1.21 -19.99 -9.42
N VAL A 156 0.01 -19.45 -9.19
CA VAL A 156 -1.27 -20.12 -9.47
C VAL A 156 -1.31 -20.56 -10.93
N ARG A 157 -1.13 -19.65 -11.88
CA ARG A 157 -1.20 -19.95 -13.31
C ARG A 157 -0.17 -20.99 -13.79
N SER A 158 0.96 -21.12 -13.10
CA SER A 158 2.04 -22.05 -13.48
C SER A 158 1.87 -23.46 -12.93
N ARG A 159 0.85 -23.71 -12.10
CA ARG A 159 0.65 -24.98 -11.39
C ARG A 159 -0.75 -25.51 -11.67
N SER A 160 -0.87 -26.78 -12.04
CA SER A 160 -2.17 -27.45 -12.21
C SER A 160 -2.75 -27.99 -10.88
N GLN A 161 -2.27 -27.49 -9.74
CA GLN A 161 -2.66 -28.01 -8.43
C GLN A 161 -3.91 -27.27 -7.96
N GLU A 162 -4.94 -28.03 -7.58
CA GLU A 162 -6.12 -27.49 -6.91
C GLU A 162 -5.93 -27.42 -5.39
N TYR A 163 -6.57 -26.43 -4.78
CA TYR A 163 -6.52 -26.13 -3.35
C TYR A 163 -7.92 -26.12 -2.73
N ASP A 164 -8.02 -26.58 -1.49
CA ASP A 164 -9.29 -26.58 -0.74
C ASP A 164 -9.52 -25.20 -0.08
N LEU A 165 -8.44 -24.43 0.14
CA LEU A 165 -8.50 -23.05 0.59
C LEU A 165 -7.40 -22.22 -0.07
N ILE A 166 -7.77 -21.10 -0.68
CA ILE A 166 -6.83 -20.06 -1.11
C ILE A 166 -7.02 -18.83 -0.21
N GLN A 167 -5.94 -18.41 0.47
CA GLN A 167 -5.95 -17.31 1.44
C GLN A 167 -5.07 -16.15 0.95
N ILE A 168 -5.64 -14.94 0.92
CA ILE A 168 -4.93 -13.68 0.66
C ILE A 168 -5.21 -12.72 1.82
N THR A 169 -4.20 -12.43 2.65
CA THR A 169 -4.38 -11.56 3.82
C THR A 169 -3.52 -10.31 3.72
N ALA A 170 -4.16 -9.15 3.58
CA ALA A 170 -3.56 -7.82 3.63
C ALA A 170 -2.38 -7.58 2.67
N VAL A 171 -2.29 -8.33 1.57
CA VAL A 171 -1.24 -8.18 0.54
C VAL A 171 -1.39 -6.82 -0.15
N ASP A 172 -0.31 -6.04 -0.24
CA ASP A 172 -0.23 -4.72 -0.89
C ASP A 172 -1.18 -3.61 -0.38
N THR A 173 -2.02 -3.88 0.63
CA THR A 173 -3.11 -2.97 1.03
C THR A 173 -2.69 -1.68 1.73
N PHE A 174 -1.46 -1.57 2.24
CA PHE A 174 -0.99 -0.31 2.88
C PHE A 174 -0.52 0.76 1.87
N SER A 175 -0.05 0.32 0.70
CA SER A 175 0.75 1.17 -0.21
C SER A 175 -0.07 1.84 -1.31
N ALA A 176 -1.13 1.19 -1.79
CA ALA A 176 -1.91 1.69 -2.92
C ALA A 176 -2.63 3.02 -2.63
N GLN A 177 -3.05 3.25 -1.38
CA GLN A 177 -3.90 4.40 -1.05
C GLN A 177 -3.17 5.63 -0.49
N SER A 178 -2.02 5.48 0.18
CA SER A 178 -1.50 6.55 1.06
C SER A 178 -0.52 7.54 0.41
N THR A 179 0.17 7.17 -0.68
CA THR A 179 1.26 8.02 -1.22
C THR A 179 1.08 8.49 -2.66
N GLY A 180 0.08 8.00 -3.40
CA GLY A 180 -0.12 8.31 -4.83
C GLY A 180 1.02 7.85 -5.77
N ALA A 181 2.23 7.66 -5.25
CA ALA A 181 3.42 7.15 -5.93
C ALA A 181 3.31 5.65 -6.24
N TYR A 182 2.56 4.89 -5.44
CA TYR A 182 2.32 3.46 -5.63
C TYR A 182 1.03 3.12 -6.39
N LEU A 183 0.21 4.12 -6.79
CA LEU A 183 -0.88 3.91 -7.78
C LEU A 183 -0.35 3.40 -9.14
N LEU A 184 0.97 3.44 -9.32
CA LEU A 184 1.70 3.09 -10.54
C LEU A 184 2.33 1.69 -10.49
N ALA A 185 2.42 1.11 -9.30
CA ALA A 185 2.76 -0.30 -9.18
C ALA A 185 1.50 -1.07 -9.58
N GLU A 186 1.50 -1.61 -10.80
CA GLU A 186 0.42 -2.48 -11.26
C GLU A 186 0.32 -3.67 -10.29
N SER A 187 -0.73 -3.71 -9.47
CA SER A 187 -1.05 -4.88 -8.67
C SER A 187 -1.86 -5.84 -9.53
N TYR A 188 -1.18 -6.88 -10.01
CA TYR A 188 -1.79 -7.92 -10.83
C TYR A 188 -2.61 -8.92 -10.02
N LEU A 189 -2.51 -8.87 -8.68
CA LEU A 189 -3.20 -9.76 -7.76
C LEU A 189 -4.70 -9.50 -7.65
N TYR A 190 -5.14 -8.26 -7.92
CA TYR A 190 -6.53 -7.81 -7.72
C TYR A 190 -7.19 -7.40 -9.04
N THR A 191 -7.26 -8.34 -9.99
CA THR A 191 -7.91 -8.17 -11.30
C THR A 191 -8.98 -9.24 -11.51
N ILE A 192 -9.96 -9.00 -12.37
CA ILE A 192 -11.01 -10.00 -12.66
C ILE A 192 -10.35 -11.30 -13.13
N GLU A 193 -9.37 -11.19 -14.02
CA GLU A 193 -8.65 -12.33 -14.56
C GLU A 193 -7.86 -13.09 -13.49
N ALA A 194 -7.32 -12.39 -12.48
CA ALA A 194 -6.66 -13.05 -11.36
C ALA A 194 -7.66 -13.80 -10.47
N PHE A 195 -8.84 -13.21 -10.24
CA PHE A 195 -9.89 -13.87 -9.47
C PHE A 195 -10.45 -15.09 -10.20
N ASP A 196 -10.66 -15.00 -11.51
CA ASP A 196 -11.03 -16.16 -12.34
C ASP A 196 -9.96 -17.26 -12.20
N GLU A 197 -8.68 -16.91 -12.34
CA GLU A 197 -7.57 -17.85 -12.13
C GLU A 197 -7.57 -18.46 -10.70
N TYR A 198 -7.84 -17.69 -9.65
CA TYR A 198 -7.90 -18.22 -8.28
C TYR A 198 -9.07 -19.19 -8.10
N LEU A 199 -10.25 -18.85 -8.61
CA LEU A 199 -11.44 -19.68 -8.51
C LEU A 199 -11.30 -20.97 -9.33
N ASP A 200 -10.68 -20.90 -10.50
CA ASP A 200 -10.40 -22.07 -11.36
C ASP A 200 -9.41 -23.07 -10.72
N HIS A 201 -8.62 -22.65 -9.72
CA HIS A 201 -7.68 -23.50 -8.99
C HIS A 201 -8.20 -23.92 -7.61
N LEU A 202 -9.48 -23.66 -7.31
CA LEU A 202 -10.14 -24.27 -6.16
C LEU A 202 -10.62 -25.68 -6.50
N ALA A 203 -10.59 -26.56 -5.50
CA ALA A 203 -11.36 -27.79 -5.55
C ALA A 203 -12.88 -27.49 -5.64
N GLU A 204 -13.70 -28.50 -5.96
CA GLU A 204 -15.15 -28.35 -6.20
C GLU A 204 -15.89 -27.62 -5.05
N ASP A 205 -15.54 -27.91 -3.79
CA ASP A 205 -16.06 -27.27 -2.57
C ASP A 205 -15.04 -26.33 -1.91
N GLY A 206 -14.04 -25.88 -2.67
CA GLY A 206 -12.95 -25.04 -2.19
C GLY A 206 -13.42 -23.65 -1.79
N VAL A 207 -12.69 -23.03 -0.86
CA VAL A 207 -12.99 -21.69 -0.36
C VAL A 207 -11.90 -20.70 -0.79
N PHE A 208 -12.31 -19.59 -1.39
CA PHE A 208 -11.44 -18.42 -1.54
C PHE A 208 -11.70 -17.44 -0.39
N SER A 209 -10.64 -17.05 0.31
CA SER A 209 -10.70 -16.13 1.45
C SER A 209 -9.74 -14.98 1.25
N ILE A 210 -10.26 -13.76 1.37
CA ILE A 210 -9.51 -12.53 1.22
C ILE A 210 -9.80 -11.57 2.37
N VAL A 211 -8.74 -11.04 2.97
CA VAL A 211 -8.82 -10.00 4.00
C VAL A 211 -8.13 -8.76 3.48
N LEU A 212 -8.90 -7.70 3.22
CA LEU A 212 -8.38 -6.42 2.76
C LEU A 212 -8.02 -5.52 3.95
N GLY A 213 -6.82 -4.94 3.91
CA GLY A 213 -6.29 -4.08 4.96
C GLY A 213 -6.83 -2.65 5.00
N ASP A 214 -7.78 -2.27 4.13
CA ASP A 214 -8.37 -0.91 4.12
C ASP A 214 -9.03 -0.53 5.47
N TRP A 215 -9.42 -1.51 6.29
CA TRP A 215 -9.96 -1.28 7.64
C TRP A 215 -8.87 -1.10 8.72
N LEU A 216 -7.61 -1.49 8.47
CA LEU A 216 -6.51 -1.43 9.43
C LEU A 216 -6.05 0.01 9.74
N TYR A 217 -6.28 0.95 8.83
CA TYR A 217 -5.69 2.29 8.88
C TYR A 217 -6.71 3.42 8.99
N LYS A 218 -7.97 3.08 9.29
CA LYS A 218 -9.06 4.06 9.46
C LYS A 218 -8.76 5.10 10.56
N ASP A 219 -7.87 4.76 11.49
CA ASP A 219 -7.47 5.62 12.61
C ASP A 219 -6.10 6.31 12.45
N GLU A 220 -5.19 5.80 11.60
CA GLU A 220 -3.83 6.37 11.42
C GLU A 220 -3.72 7.38 10.27
N LEU A 221 -4.65 7.33 9.33
CA LEU A 221 -4.97 8.47 8.49
C LEU A 221 -6.34 8.91 8.97
N LEU A 222 -6.39 9.99 9.75
CA LEU A 222 -7.38 11.00 9.41
C LEU A 222 -6.97 11.42 8.00
N PRO A 223 -7.61 10.95 6.89
CA PRO A 223 -7.63 11.76 5.70
C PRO A 223 -7.99 13.16 6.22
N SER A 224 -7.20 14.18 5.85
CA SER A 224 -7.52 15.54 6.27
C SER A 224 -9.04 15.68 6.19
N PRO A 225 -9.76 16.07 7.25
CA PRO A 225 -11.21 15.88 7.31
C PRO A 225 -11.95 16.51 6.11
N LEU A 226 -11.27 17.41 5.38
CA LEU A 226 -11.61 17.85 4.04
C LEU A 226 -11.56 16.76 2.95
N ALA A 227 -10.47 16.02 2.76
CA ALA A 227 -10.29 15.08 1.66
C ALA A 227 -11.25 13.87 1.70
N ALA A 228 -11.63 13.39 2.87
CA ALA A 228 -12.64 12.32 2.99
C ALA A 228 -14.09 12.80 2.76
N ARG A 229 -14.33 14.11 2.86
CA ARG A 229 -15.66 14.71 2.68
C ARG A 229 -15.85 15.39 1.33
N LEU A 230 -14.77 15.58 0.58
CA LEU A 230 -14.77 16.27 -0.70
C LEU A 230 -14.48 15.28 -1.82
N ALA A 231 -15.34 15.28 -2.83
CA ALA A 231 -15.04 14.55 -4.06
C ALA A 231 -13.70 15.02 -4.65
N PRO A 232 -12.92 14.16 -5.31
CA PRO A 232 -11.66 14.54 -5.95
C PRO A 232 -11.78 15.78 -6.86
N ALA A 233 -12.92 15.94 -7.55
CA ALA A 233 -13.20 17.15 -8.33
C ALA A 233 -13.21 18.42 -7.48
N SER A 234 -13.84 18.40 -6.30
CA SER A 234 -13.87 19.53 -5.38
C SER A 234 -12.50 19.85 -4.81
N ILE A 235 -11.69 18.83 -4.50
CA ILE A 235 -10.30 19.01 -4.05
C ILE A 235 -9.49 19.71 -5.14
N LEU A 236 -9.59 19.23 -6.39
CA LEU A 236 -8.85 19.81 -7.52
C LEU A 236 -9.28 21.26 -7.81
N LEU A 237 -10.58 21.57 -7.70
CA LEU A 237 -11.08 22.94 -7.80
C LEU A 237 -10.46 23.85 -6.72
N LEU A 238 -10.43 23.39 -5.47
CA LEU A 238 -9.80 24.14 -4.37
C LEU A 238 -8.30 24.36 -4.62
N CYS A 239 -7.60 23.38 -5.20
CA CYS A 239 -6.21 23.54 -5.62
C CYS A 239 -6.05 24.63 -6.68
N TYR A 240 -6.86 24.60 -7.75
CA TYR A 240 -6.83 25.64 -8.79
C TYR A 240 -7.08 27.04 -8.20
N LEU A 241 -8.08 27.17 -7.32
CA LEU A 241 -8.40 28.43 -6.64
C LEU A 241 -7.27 28.87 -5.70
N GLY A 242 -6.67 27.96 -4.95
CA GLY A 242 -5.55 28.23 -4.05
C GLY A 242 -4.30 28.70 -4.80
N CYS A 243 -3.95 28.04 -5.91
CA CYS A 243 -2.84 28.47 -6.76
C CYS A 243 -3.13 29.83 -7.43
N ALA A 244 -4.36 30.07 -7.86
CA ALA A 244 -4.75 31.37 -8.43
C ALA A 244 -4.65 32.48 -7.38
N LEU A 245 -5.12 32.22 -6.15
CA LEU A 245 -5.00 33.15 -5.02
C LEU A 245 -3.52 33.44 -4.72
N GLY A 246 -2.68 32.41 -4.65
CA GLY A 246 -1.24 32.57 -4.44
C GLY A 246 -0.59 33.44 -5.52
N ALA A 247 -0.89 33.19 -6.79
CA ALA A 247 -0.37 33.99 -7.90
C ALA A 247 -0.88 35.45 -7.88
N VAL A 248 -2.15 35.68 -7.54
CA VAL A 248 -2.71 37.04 -7.39
C VAL A 248 -2.06 37.79 -6.22
N LEU A 249 -1.86 37.13 -5.08
CA LEU A 249 -1.18 37.73 -3.92
C LEU A 249 0.26 38.15 -4.27
N ALA A 250 0.98 37.32 -5.03
CA ALA A 250 2.31 37.66 -5.49
C ALA A 250 2.32 38.83 -6.47
N LEU A 251 1.33 38.94 -7.35
CA LEU A 251 1.18 40.07 -8.28
C LEU A 251 0.75 41.38 -7.59
N ALA A 252 0.00 41.29 -6.49
CA ALA A 252 -0.44 42.45 -5.72
C ALA A 252 0.69 43.07 -4.87
N GLY A 253 1.68 42.28 -4.47
CA GLY A 253 2.81 42.72 -3.64
C GLY A 253 4.17 42.21 -4.12
N PRO A 254 4.58 42.44 -5.38
CA PRO A 254 5.71 41.74 -5.99
C PRO A 254 7.08 42.12 -5.40
N GLN A 255 7.16 43.26 -4.71
CA GLN A 255 8.39 43.75 -4.06
C GLN A 255 8.41 43.47 -2.55
N GLY A 256 7.30 43.00 -1.98
CA GLY A 256 7.16 42.73 -0.56
C GLY A 256 7.56 41.29 -0.23
N ALA A 257 8.68 41.10 0.48
CA ALA A 257 9.13 39.76 0.87
C ALA A 257 8.03 38.95 1.59
N GLY A 258 7.27 39.58 2.48
CA GLY A 258 6.16 38.92 3.18
C GLY A 258 5.04 38.45 2.24
N ALA A 259 4.66 39.25 1.24
CA ALA A 259 3.63 38.88 0.28
C ALA A 259 4.07 37.71 -0.61
N VAL A 260 5.34 37.70 -1.04
CA VAL A 260 5.92 36.59 -1.81
C VAL A 260 5.99 35.31 -0.98
N TRP A 261 6.38 35.38 0.30
CA TRP A 261 6.37 34.22 1.20
C TRP A 261 4.97 33.63 1.38
N VAL A 262 3.97 34.47 1.68
CA VAL A 262 2.58 34.04 1.82
C VAL A 262 2.08 33.41 0.52
N ALA A 263 2.30 34.07 -0.62
CA ALA A 263 1.94 33.55 -1.94
C ALA A 263 2.56 32.19 -2.23
N THR A 264 3.84 32.01 -1.87
CA THR A 264 4.57 30.74 -2.07
C THR A 264 4.01 29.63 -1.19
N ILE A 265 3.71 29.92 0.07
CA ILE A 265 3.11 28.94 1.01
C ILE A 265 1.73 28.51 0.52
N VAL A 266 0.86 29.47 0.18
CA VAL A 266 -0.49 29.17 -0.33
C VAL A 266 -0.41 28.35 -1.61
N SER A 267 0.46 28.73 -2.55
CA SER A 267 0.66 27.98 -3.80
C SER A 267 1.20 26.58 -3.54
N GLY A 268 2.19 26.42 -2.65
CA GLY A 268 2.78 25.12 -2.32
C GLY A 268 1.78 24.16 -1.69
N LEU A 269 0.97 24.64 -0.74
CA LEU A 269 -0.10 23.83 -0.13
C LEU A 269 -1.18 23.43 -1.15
N ALA A 270 -1.50 24.32 -2.09
CA ALA A 270 -2.47 24.04 -3.14
C ALA A 270 -1.94 23.08 -4.22
N VAL A 271 -0.63 23.15 -4.55
CA VAL A 271 0.02 22.26 -5.53
C VAL A 271 0.19 20.84 -5.00
N ALA A 272 0.52 20.68 -3.72
CA ALA A 272 0.87 19.39 -3.14
C ALA A 272 -0.11 18.24 -3.46
N PRO A 273 -1.44 18.40 -3.33
CA PRO A 273 -2.38 17.32 -3.66
C PRO A 273 -2.81 17.26 -5.14
N MET A 274 -2.42 18.20 -6.01
CA MET A 274 -2.96 18.27 -7.38
C MET A 274 -2.70 17.01 -8.19
N PHE A 275 -1.46 16.50 -8.19
CA PHE A 275 -1.10 15.34 -9.00
C PHE A 275 -1.87 14.08 -8.57
N ALA A 276 -1.89 13.79 -7.27
CA ALA A 276 -2.64 12.65 -6.72
C ALA A 276 -4.14 12.77 -6.99
N THR A 277 -4.70 13.98 -6.89
CA THR A 277 -6.12 14.23 -7.13
C THR A 277 -6.50 14.04 -8.60
N VAL A 278 -5.66 14.50 -9.54
CA VAL A 278 -5.86 14.28 -10.98
C VAL A 278 -5.84 12.78 -11.29
N LEU A 279 -4.89 12.03 -10.72
CA LEU A 279 -4.78 10.58 -10.94
C LEU A 279 -5.97 9.83 -10.35
N SER A 280 -6.43 10.22 -9.15
CA SER A 280 -7.66 9.68 -8.53
C SER A 280 -8.91 9.96 -9.39
N MET A 281 -9.04 11.19 -9.93
CA MET A 281 -10.13 11.53 -10.85
C MET A 281 -10.08 10.76 -12.17
N ALA A 282 -8.88 10.47 -12.67
CA ALA A 282 -8.68 9.66 -13.87
C ALA A 282 -9.08 8.22 -13.61
N GLY A 283 -8.69 7.64 -12.47
CA GLY A 283 -9.01 6.25 -12.11
C GLY A 283 -10.51 6.00 -11.93
N GLY A 284 -11.27 7.01 -11.54
CA GLY A 284 -12.74 6.93 -11.51
C GLY A 284 -13.42 6.94 -12.88
N ARG A 285 -12.70 7.21 -13.98
CA ARG A 285 -13.26 7.31 -15.35
C ARG A 285 -12.61 6.39 -16.38
N MET A 286 -11.39 5.94 -16.13
CA MET A 286 -10.70 5.01 -17.01
C MET A 286 -9.78 4.09 -16.20
N PRO A 287 -9.52 2.87 -16.70
CA PRO A 287 -8.54 1.99 -16.09
C PRO A 287 -7.15 2.63 -16.12
N ILE A 288 -6.52 2.76 -14.95
CA ILE A 288 -5.15 3.23 -14.84
C ILE A 288 -4.22 2.07 -15.18
N THR A 289 -3.80 2.01 -16.43
CA THR A 289 -2.79 1.07 -16.92
C THR A 289 -1.42 1.73 -16.94
N GLY A 290 -0.32 0.97 -16.93
CA GLY A 290 1.02 1.50 -17.08
C GLY A 290 1.20 2.33 -18.36
N ARG A 291 0.48 1.99 -19.44
CA ARG A 291 0.45 2.79 -20.68
C ARG A 291 -0.23 4.14 -20.50
N ALA A 292 -1.37 4.19 -19.82
CA ALA A 292 -2.10 5.43 -19.55
C ALA A 292 -1.28 6.35 -18.62
N THR A 293 -0.67 5.76 -17.58
CA THR A 293 0.20 6.50 -16.68
C THR A 293 1.45 7.02 -17.39
N GLY A 294 2.06 6.22 -18.27
CA GLY A 294 3.21 6.67 -19.07
C GLY A 294 2.92 7.98 -19.82
N TRP A 295 1.72 8.11 -20.40
CA TRP A 295 1.29 9.35 -21.04
C TRP A 295 1.09 10.52 -20.06
N PHE A 296 0.60 10.27 -18.84
CA PHE A 296 0.54 11.30 -17.80
C PHE A 296 1.92 11.84 -17.43
N PHE A 297 2.93 10.97 -17.33
CA PHE A 297 4.31 11.40 -17.08
C PHE A 297 4.87 12.21 -18.24
N VAL A 298 4.69 11.75 -19.48
CA VAL A 298 5.11 12.52 -20.66
C VAL A 298 4.48 13.91 -20.63
N GLY A 299 3.18 14.01 -20.40
CA GLY A 299 2.49 15.31 -20.30
C GLY A 299 3.03 16.19 -19.17
N SER A 300 3.21 15.63 -17.97
CA SER A 300 3.76 16.36 -16.81
C SER A 300 5.20 16.82 -17.04
N SER A 301 6.04 15.98 -17.65
CA SER A 301 7.43 16.32 -17.98
C SER A 301 7.50 17.38 -19.06
N VAL A 302 6.68 17.28 -20.11
CA VAL A 302 6.58 18.33 -21.14
C VAL A 302 6.22 19.65 -20.48
N GLY A 303 5.17 19.69 -19.66
CA GLY A 303 4.78 20.89 -18.91
C GLY A 303 5.89 21.44 -18.01
N GLY A 304 6.55 20.55 -17.24
CA GLY A 304 7.65 20.89 -16.35
C GLY A 304 8.90 21.42 -17.07
N MET A 305 9.07 21.11 -18.35
CA MET A 305 10.17 21.64 -19.19
C MET A 305 9.75 22.92 -19.91
N THR A 306 8.55 22.97 -20.49
CA THR A 306 8.10 24.10 -21.30
C THR A 306 7.75 25.32 -20.47
N VAL A 307 7.09 25.15 -19.32
CA VAL A 307 6.62 26.29 -18.51
C VAL A 307 7.80 27.10 -17.94
N PRO A 308 8.82 26.50 -17.30
CA PRO A 308 9.99 27.26 -16.84
C PRO A 308 10.77 27.91 -17.98
N TRP A 309 10.85 27.26 -19.15
CA TRP A 309 11.49 27.83 -20.33
C TRP A 309 10.76 29.10 -20.81
N VAL A 310 9.44 29.04 -20.96
CA VAL A 310 8.61 30.22 -21.32
C VAL A 310 8.75 31.34 -20.29
N VAL A 311 8.71 30.99 -18.99
CA VAL A 311 8.91 31.96 -17.92
C VAL A 311 10.27 32.64 -18.06
N GLY A 312 11.35 31.89 -18.31
CA GLY A 312 12.68 32.45 -18.49
C GLY A 312 12.78 33.45 -19.64
N GLN A 313 12.21 33.13 -20.81
CA GLN A 313 12.20 34.02 -21.98
C GLN A 313 11.45 35.33 -21.71
N LEU A 314 10.32 35.23 -21.00
CA LEU A 314 9.49 36.40 -20.67
C LEU A 314 10.03 37.18 -19.45
N PHE A 315 10.78 36.53 -18.57
CA PHE A 315 11.37 37.17 -17.39
C PHE A 315 12.38 38.25 -17.80
N GLU A 316 13.19 37.99 -18.83
CA GLU A 316 14.17 38.97 -19.33
C GLU A 316 13.52 40.22 -19.93
N SER A 317 12.34 40.08 -20.55
CA SER A 317 11.67 41.16 -21.27
C SER A 317 10.59 41.90 -20.46
N ALA A 318 9.87 41.20 -19.58
CA ALA A 318 8.74 41.74 -18.81
C ALA A 318 8.96 41.71 -17.28
N GLY A 319 10.10 41.20 -16.81
CA GLY A 319 10.50 41.20 -15.40
C GLY A 319 9.89 40.09 -14.54
N PRO A 320 10.10 40.12 -13.21
CA PRO A 320 9.81 38.99 -12.33
C PRO A 320 8.33 38.64 -12.13
N THR A 321 7.43 39.59 -12.35
CA THR A 321 5.97 39.39 -12.23
C THR A 321 5.44 38.38 -13.25
N THR A 322 6.16 38.21 -14.35
CA THR A 322 5.89 37.24 -15.43
C THR A 322 5.66 35.82 -14.92
N VAL A 323 6.42 35.38 -13.91
CA VAL A 323 6.29 34.03 -13.34
C VAL A 323 4.85 33.76 -12.91
N PHE A 324 4.23 34.72 -12.25
CA PHE A 324 2.87 34.60 -11.70
C PHE A 324 1.80 34.78 -12.78
N VAL A 325 2.06 35.62 -13.80
CA VAL A 325 1.16 35.75 -14.96
C VAL A 325 1.10 34.44 -15.75
N VAL A 326 2.26 33.85 -16.05
CA VAL A 326 2.33 32.55 -16.75
C VAL A 326 1.69 31.45 -15.91
N ALA A 327 1.86 31.48 -14.59
CA ALA A 327 1.18 30.55 -13.69
C ALA A 327 -0.35 30.69 -13.78
N LEU A 328 -0.90 31.91 -13.76
CA LEU A 328 -2.34 32.15 -13.92
C LEU A 328 -2.87 31.67 -15.28
N VAL A 329 -2.13 31.90 -16.36
CA VAL A 329 -2.50 31.40 -17.69
C VAL A 329 -2.55 29.87 -17.70
N ASN A 330 -1.53 29.22 -17.14
CA ASN A 330 -1.49 27.76 -17.05
C ASN A 330 -2.64 27.20 -16.19
N LEU A 331 -2.94 27.84 -15.06
CA LEU A 331 -4.10 27.49 -14.23
C LEU A 331 -5.41 27.66 -15.00
N GLY A 332 -5.54 28.71 -15.83
CA GLY A 332 -6.69 28.92 -16.71
C GLY A 332 -6.88 27.77 -17.70
N VAL A 333 -5.81 27.34 -18.38
CA VAL A 333 -5.83 26.18 -19.28
C VAL A 333 -6.24 24.91 -18.51
N GLY A 334 -5.65 24.69 -17.33
CA GLY A 334 -6.01 23.58 -16.46
C GLY A 334 -7.48 23.60 -16.03
N MET A 335 -8.03 24.79 -15.73
CA MET A 335 -9.42 24.98 -15.34
C MET A 335 -10.40 24.67 -16.47
N VAL A 336 -10.03 24.99 -17.72
CA VAL A 336 -10.79 24.60 -18.92
C VAL A 336 -10.81 23.07 -19.05
N MET A 337 -9.64 22.42 -18.92
CA MET A 337 -9.55 20.96 -18.96
C MET A 337 -10.34 20.28 -17.84
N TYR A 338 -10.29 20.82 -16.63
CA TYR A 338 -11.12 20.41 -15.51
C TYR A 338 -12.61 20.50 -15.87
N GLY A 339 -13.04 21.63 -16.44
CA GLY A 339 -14.41 21.84 -16.89
C GLY A 339 -14.85 20.77 -17.89
N VAL A 340 -14.03 20.49 -18.92
CA VAL A 340 -14.29 19.42 -19.89
C VAL A 340 -14.44 18.06 -19.21
N PHE A 341 -13.57 17.73 -18.25
CA PHE A 341 -13.61 16.47 -17.52
C PHE A 341 -14.84 16.34 -16.62
N VAL A 342 -15.27 17.42 -15.97
CA VAL A 342 -16.41 17.42 -15.05
C VAL A 342 -17.75 17.47 -15.79
N LEU A 343 -17.82 18.17 -16.92
CA LEU A 343 -19.05 18.35 -17.71
C LEU A 343 -19.37 17.15 -18.62
N LYS A 344 -18.37 16.40 -19.08
CA LYS A 344 -18.57 15.13 -19.83
C LYS A 344 -18.92 13.96 -18.90
N ARG A 345 -19.92 14.15 -18.03
CA ARG A 345 -20.51 13.04 -17.25
C ARG A 345 -21.13 12.00 -18.17
#